data_AF-A0A7W5AFR1-F1
#
_entry.id   AF-A0A7W5AFR1-F1
#
_cell.length_a   1.000
_cell.length_b   1.000
_cell.length_c   1.000
_cell.angle_alpha   90.00
_cell.angle_beta   90.00
_cell.angle_gamma   90.00
#
_symmetry.space_group_name_H-M   'P 1'
#
loop_
_entity.id
_entity.type
_entity.pdbx_description
1 polymer ?
#
loop_
_entity_poly.entity_id
_entity_poly.type
_entity_poly.pdbx_seq_one_letter_code
_entity_poly.pdbx_strand_id
1 'polypeptide(L)'
;MTDKAVAMLILSLLILVLAAACVLAVRGVRADASAEAEPLSIPEALFAPESLEGVLCAQLLDGEITRRQYLRSMAGIAARDEYRHPLVVPRYED
;
A
#
# COMPACT_ATOMS: atom_id res chain seq x y z
N MET A 1 -7.68 58.14 7.24
CA MET A 1 -6.78 56.98 7.02
C MET A 1 -7.24 55.75 7.81
N THR A 2 -7.91 55.96 8.94
CA THR A 2 -8.56 54.95 9.79
C THR A 2 -9.71 54.21 9.10
N ASP A 3 -10.58 54.88 8.33
CA ASP A 3 -11.74 54.21 7.71
C ASP A 3 -11.36 53.14 6.68
N LYS A 4 -10.32 53.39 5.88
CA LYS A 4 -9.77 52.39 4.94
C LYS A 4 -9.10 51.23 5.67
N ALA A 5 -8.39 51.51 6.77
CA ALA A 5 -7.77 50.48 7.58
C ALA A 5 -8.84 49.60 8.26
N VAL A 6 -9.90 50.21 8.81
CA VAL A 6 -11.04 49.52 9.41
C VAL A 6 -11.78 48.68 8.36
N ALA A 7 -12.02 49.23 7.16
CA ALA A 7 -12.65 48.49 6.06
C ALA A 7 -11.80 47.28 5.60
N MET A 8 -10.47 47.43 5.50
CA MET A 8 -9.58 46.32 5.17
C MET A 8 -9.55 45.25 6.27
N LEU A 9 -9.59 45.65 7.54
CA LEU A 9 -9.61 44.74 8.67
C LEU A 9 -10.90 43.91 8.66
N ILE A 10 -12.06 44.56 8.49
CA ILE A 10 -13.37 43.90 8.39
C ILE A 10 -13.40 42.93 7.19
N LEU A 11 -12.91 43.37 6.02
CA LEU A 11 -12.86 42.51 4.83
C LEU A 11 -11.97 41.29 5.06
N SER A 12 -10.80 41.47 5.66
CA SER A 12 -9.88 40.36 5.97
C SER A 12 -10.49 39.38 6.96
N LEU A 13 -11.22 39.87 7.96
CA LEU A 13 -11.90 39.06 8.96
C LEU A 13 -13.02 38.23 8.32
N LEU A 14 -13.82 38.82 7.43
CA LEU A 14 -14.87 38.13 6.69
C LEU A 14 -14.31 37.02 5.80
N ILE A 15 -13.21 37.28 5.08
CA ILE A 15 -12.54 36.28 4.25
C ILE A 15 -12.02 35.13 5.12
N LEU A 16 -11.42 35.44 6.27
CA LEU A 16 -10.91 34.44 7.20
C LEU A 16 -12.04 33.53 7.73
N VAL A 17 -13.16 34.12 8.14
CA VAL A 17 -14.34 33.39 8.62
C VAL A 17 -14.93 32.50 7.52
N LEU A 18 -15.05 33.03 6.30
CA LEU A 18 -15.55 32.27 5.16
C LEU A 18 -14.63 31.08 4.82
N ALA A 19 -13.31 31.31 4.79
CA ALA A 19 -12.33 30.25 4.54
C ALA A 19 -12.38 29.17 5.63
N ALA A 20 -12.49 29.56 6.91
CA ALA A 20 -12.63 28.63 8.02
C ALA A 20 -13.91 27.79 7.91
N ALA A 21 -15.04 28.41 7.54
CA ALA A 21 -16.31 27.71 7.32
C ALA A 21 -16.21 26.71 6.16
N CYS A 22 -15.56 27.08 5.04
CA CYS A 22 -15.31 26.17 3.93
C CYS A 22 -14.43 24.98 4.34
N VAL A 23 -13.37 25.20 5.12
CA VAL A 23 -12.50 24.12 5.62
C VAL A 23 -13.27 23.18 6.55
N LEU A 24 -14.09 23.71 7.45
CA LEU A 24 -14.92 22.91 8.35
C LEU A 24 -15.96 22.09 7.58
N ALA A 25 -16.62 22.67 6.58
CA ALA A 25 -17.57 21.95 5.73
C ALA A 25 -16.90 20.81 4.94
N VAL A 26 -15.74 21.06 4.34
CA VAL A 26 -14.96 20.02 3.63
C VAL A 26 -14.46 18.94 4.57
N ARG A 27 -14.05 19.30 5.80
CA ARG A 27 -13.65 18.32 6.81
C ARG A 27 -14.82 17.49 7.32
N GLY A 28 -16.01 18.07 7.49
CA GLY A 28 -17.22 17.33 7.83
C GLY A 28 -17.57 16.30 6.76
N VAL A 29 -17.62 16.70 5.49
CA VAL A 29 -17.90 15.79 4.37
C VAL A 29 -16.86 14.65 4.27
N ARG A 30 -15.57 14.94 4.51
CA ARG A 30 -14.54 13.89 4.55
C ARG A 30 -14.66 12.96 5.76
N ALA A 31 -15.08 13.48 6.91
CA ALA A 31 -15.31 12.67 8.10
C ALA A 31 -16.49 11.73 7.91
N ASP A 32 -17.60 12.21 7.33
CA ASP A 32 -18.75 11.37 6.99
C ASP A 32 -18.39 10.31 5.94
N ALA A 33 -17.67 10.69 4.88
CA ALA A 33 -17.21 9.73 3.87
C ALA A 33 -16.25 8.68 4.44
N SER A 34 -15.44 9.05 5.45
CA SER A 34 -14.56 8.10 6.14
C SER A 34 -15.29 7.25 7.17
N ALA A 35 -16.42 7.72 7.71
CA ALA A 35 -17.27 6.97 8.62
C ALA A 35 -18.15 5.94 7.89
N GLU A 36 -18.55 6.26 6.65
CA GLU A 36 -19.30 5.37 5.75
C GLU A 36 -18.37 4.41 4.97
N ALA A 37 -17.07 4.67 4.93
CA ALA A 37 -16.09 3.74 4.43
C ALA A 37 -15.92 2.60 5.43
N GLU A 38 -16.83 1.62 5.37
CA GLU A 38 -16.64 0.34 6.06
C GLU A 38 -15.27 -0.20 5.65
N PRO A 39 -14.34 -0.40 6.60
CA PRO A 39 -13.02 -0.88 6.25
C PRO A 39 -13.20 -2.25 5.61
N LEU A 40 -12.83 -2.36 4.33
CA LEU A 40 -12.77 -3.64 3.65
C LEU A 40 -11.79 -4.51 4.43
N SER A 41 -12.32 -5.34 5.31
CA SER A 41 -11.57 -6.31 6.08
C SER A 41 -11.19 -7.43 5.12
N ILE A 42 -10.09 -7.21 4.39
CA ILE A 42 -9.48 -8.25 3.58
C ILE A 42 -8.99 -9.32 4.57
N PRO A 43 -9.51 -10.57 4.50
CA PRO A 43 -9.08 -11.61 5.42
C PRO A 43 -7.57 -11.78 5.38
N GLU A 44 -6.93 -11.80 6.54
CA GLU A 44 -5.47 -11.93 6.68
C GLU A 44 -4.95 -13.23 6.04
N ALA A 45 -5.81 -14.26 5.98
CA ALA A 45 -5.55 -15.51 5.29
C ALA A 45 -5.22 -15.35 3.80
N LEU A 46 -5.64 -14.28 3.13
CA LEU A 46 -5.29 -14.00 1.73
C LEU A 46 -3.82 -13.61 1.55
N PHE A 47 -3.13 -13.22 2.62
CA PHE A 47 -1.71 -12.86 2.60
C PHE A 47 -0.81 -13.98 3.13
N ALA A 48 -1.40 -15.10 3.56
CA ALA A 48 -0.64 -16.26 3.99
C ALA A 48 0.06 -16.90 2.76
N PRO A 49 1.36 -17.22 2.84
CA PRO A 49 2.05 -17.88 1.74
C PRO A 49 1.46 -19.27 1.46
N GLU A 50 1.03 -19.50 0.22
CA GLU A 50 0.48 -20.80 -0.22
C GLU A 50 1.56 -21.77 -0.72
N SER A 51 2.80 -21.29 -0.85
CA SER A 51 3.93 -22.08 -1.35
C SER A 51 5.15 -21.93 -0.46
N LEU A 52 6.04 -22.91 -0.53
CA LEU A 52 7.30 -22.90 0.20
C LEU A 52 8.20 -21.74 -0.26
N GLU A 53 8.18 -21.43 -1.56
CA GLU A 53 8.87 -20.29 -2.15
C GLU A 53 8.35 -18.97 -1.56
N GLY A 54 7.03 -18.87 -1.37
CA GLY A 54 6.38 -17.73 -0.73
C GLY A 54 6.80 -17.58 0.74
N VAL A 55 6.84 -18.69 1.50
CA VAL A 55 7.33 -18.68 2.89
C VAL A 55 8.77 -18.19 2.96
N LEU A 56 9.66 -18.70 2.10
CA LEU A 56 11.06 -18.26 2.06
C LEU A 56 11.20 -16.78 1.69
N CYS A 57 10.31 -16.25 0.84
CA CYS A 57 10.27 -14.84 0.50
C CYS A 57 9.87 -13.98 1.71
N ALA A 58 8.79 -14.36 2.41
CA ALA A 58 8.34 -13.68 3.62
C ALA A 58 9.44 -13.66 4.69
N GLN A 59 10.07 -14.80 4.97
CA GLN A 59 11.19 -14.89 5.92
C GLN A 59 12.40 -14.02 5.55
N LEU A 60 12.67 -13.84 4.25
CA LEU A 60 13.73 -12.94 3.80
C LEU A 60 13.35 -11.46 4.02
N LEU A 61 12.10 -11.10 3.72
CA LEU A 61 11.59 -9.73 3.90
C LEU A 61 11.52 -9.36 5.38
N ASP A 62 11.14 -10.29 6.24
CA ASP A 62 11.10 -10.12 7.69
C ASP A 62 12.50 -10.21 8.34
N GLY A 63 13.53 -10.57 7.55
CA GLY A 63 14.92 -10.65 8.01
C GLY A 63 15.24 -11.88 8.86
N GLU A 64 14.33 -12.85 8.95
CA GLU A 64 14.53 -14.13 9.63
C GLU A 64 15.63 -14.98 8.97
N ILE A 65 15.76 -14.86 7.64
CA ILE A 65 16.82 -15.50 6.88
C ILE A 65 17.66 -14.48 6.11
N THR A 66 18.92 -14.82 5.91
CA THR A 66 19.82 -14.04 5.08
C THR A 66 19.57 -14.31 3.59
N ARG A 67 19.93 -13.34 2.73
CA ARG A 67 19.92 -13.53 1.28
C ARG A 67 20.66 -14.79 0.82
N ARG A 68 21.76 -15.15 1.49
CA ARG A 68 22.54 -16.36 1.15
C ARG A 68 21.77 -17.64 1.47
N GLN A 69 21.04 -17.67 2.58
CA GLN A 69 20.19 -18.81 2.96
C GLN A 69 19.02 -18.93 1.99
N TYR A 70 18.34 -17.84 1.66
CA TYR A 70 17.27 -17.82 0.65
C TYR A 70 17.72 -18.43 -0.68
N LEU A 71 18.83 -17.94 -1.24
CA LEU A 71 19.35 -18.43 -2.53
C LEU A 71 19.71 -19.92 -2.50
N ARG A 72 20.30 -20.38 -1.39
CA ARG A 72 20.65 -21.80 -1.23
C ARG A 72 19.40 -22.67 -1.17
N SER A 73 18.38 -22.24 -0.45
CA SER A 73 17.10 -22.94 -0.34
C SER A 73 16.37 -22.99 -1.68
N MET A 74 16.29 -21.86 -2.39
CA MET A 74 15.71 -21.80 -3.75
C MET A 74 16.43 -22.69 -4.75
N ALA A 75 17.76 -22.75 -4.72
CA ALA A 75 18.52 -23.66 -5.57
C ALA A 75 18.17 -25.14 -5.29
N GLY A 76 17.96 -25.51 -4.02
CA GLY A 76 17.53 -26.85 -3.64
C GLY A 76 16.09 -27.18 -4.04
N ILE A 77 15.21 -26.18 -4.11
CA ILE A 77 13.86 -26.34 -4.68
C ILE A 77 13.97 -26.59 -6.18
N ALA A 78 14.67 -25.72 -6.91
CA ALA A 78 14.84 -25.82 -8.36
C ALA A 78 15.47 -27.15 -8.79
N ALA A 79 16.50 -27.62 -8.06
CA ALA A 79 17.13 -28.92 -8.35
C ALA A 79 16.17 -30.11 -8.17
N ARG A 80 15.25 -30.02 -7.19
CA ARG A 80 14.22 -31.05 -6.97
C ARG A 80 13.11 -30.95 -8.01
N ASP A 81 12.78 -29.74 -8.45
CA ASP A 81 11.80 -29.52 -9.50
C ASP A 81 12.30 -30.06 -10.84
N GLU A 82 13.54 -29.76 -11.24
CA GLU A 82 14.17 -30.31 -12.44
C GLU A 82 14.17 -31.85 -12.45
N TYR A 83 14.40 -32.48 -11.30
CA TYR A 83 14.33 -33.94 -11.18
C TYR A 83 12.92 -34.50 -11.38
N ARG A 84 11.87 -33.79 -10.91
CA ARG A 84 10.47 -34.26 -10.98
C ARG A 84 9.79 -33.87 -12.30
N HIS A 85 10.12 -32.70 -12.82
CA HIS A 85 9.49 -32.03 -13.94
C HIS A 85 10.57 -31.44 -14.86
N PRO A 86 11.37 -32.28 -15.53
CA PRO A 86 12.42 -31.80 -16.39
C PRO A 86 11.85 -30.92 -17.51
N LEU A 87 12.43 -29.74 -17.71
CA LEU A 87 12.01 -28.82 -18.75
C LEU A 87 12.52 -29.32 -20.11
N VAL A 88 11.63 -29.89 -20.91
CA VAL A 88 11.94 -30.28 -22.29
C VAL A 88 11.73 -29.09 -23.21
N VAL A 89 12.80 -28.65 -23.87
CA VAL A 89 12.70 -27.63 -24.92
C VAL A 89 12.05 -28.28 -26.15
N PRO A 90 10.89 -27.79 -26.62
CA PRO A 90 10.28 -28.29 -27.85
C PRO A 90 11.22 -28.07 -29.03
N ARG A 91 11.45 -29.10 -29.85
CA ARG A 91 12.15 -28.93 -31.12
C ARG A 91 11.19 -28.32 -32.13
N TYR A 92 11.62 -27.26 -32.80
CA TYR A 92 10.93 -26.78 -34.00
C TYR A 92 11.24 -27.79 -35.12
N GLU A 93 10.21 -28.40 -35.70
CA GLU A 93 10.37 -29.19 -36.93
C GLU A 93 10.42 -28.21 -38.11
N ASP A 94 11.48 -28.29 -38.92
CA ASP A 94 11.66 -27.51 -40.16
C ASP A 94 10.80 -28.05 -41.30
#